data_AF-A0A7S3IST9-F1
#
_entry.id   AF-A0A7S3IST9-F1
#
_cell.length_a   1.000
_cell.length_b   1.000
_cell.length_c   1.000
_cell.angle_alpha   90.00
_cell.angle_beta   90.00
_cell.angle_gamma   90.00
#
_symmetry.space_group_name_H-M   'P 1'
#
loop_
_entity.id
_entity.type
_entity.pdbx_description
1 polymer ?
#
loop_
_entity_poly.entity_id
_entity_poly.type
_entity_poly.pdbx_seq_one_letter_code
_entity_poly.pdbx_strand_id
1 'polypeptide(L)'
;MVASPKIEKAGKMEVLKNIIIEKNIVLKLLQKSEEGNTRITNKIHESLLDMSFNPEIGEGLVASFILQRIHMHNKAGALKQAQINTQHQLAADGEVKQVPDKIQTEASLGSFKGLLAQLAILYKLINSFGISSRARGALSVKNILKSIIPAVSHQNQDVRNALSKILMDVQRLSGCVTEEELEDLTEKQRQAVLDKIKNVEVEKNLQDQAMLNLQDKSAIKNVKAIKEEEGDETDGAEVPETISTSSPVKKDNFKDRLNEVKALMEQKGNSRDWQQRELALKALDDIFSQKTNQAGLKDLLEESFLSNSLVLLKNCLEENNMTIYLLAIQVAEKFFHKALVADVVRASLEGLVNPMALRTTETNTRIRKKSVEVLNQIWDYKEQQQMQDKLHFGKLRDSQLSSNFKTDPICQ
;
A
#
# COMPACT_ATOMS: atom_id res chain seq x y z
N MET A 1 -2.31 -15.40 -12.91
CA MET A 1 -1.85 -16.27 -14.04
C MET A 1 -0.35 -16.61 -14.00
N VAL A 2 0.51 -15.74 -13.47
CA VAL A 2 1.98 -15.94 -13.48
C VAL A 2 2.49 -16.72 -12.26
N ALA A 3 1.81 -16.62 -11.10
CA ALA A 3 2.16 -17.39 -9.91
C ALA A 3 1.71 -18.85 -10.08
N SER A 4 2.62 -19.69 -10.58
CA SER A 4 2.45 -21.13 -10.66
C SER A 4 3.55 -21.78 -9.83
N PRO A 5 3.22 -22.56 -8.79
CA PRO A 5 4.22 -23.26 -7.97
C PRO A 5 5.16 -24.14 -8.80
N LYS A 6 4.71 -24.63 -9.96
CA LYS A 6 5.54 -25.44 -10.87
C LYS A 6 6.64 -24.63 -11.56
N ILE A 7 6.40 -23.35 -11.82
CA ILE A 7 7.38 -22.45 -12.45
C ILE A 7 8.36 -21.93 -11.39
N GLU A 8 7.83 -21.50 -10.24
CA GLU A 8 8.59 -20.95 -9.12
C GLU A 8 9.54 -21.99 -8.51
N LYS A 9 9.04 -23.19 -8.15
CA LYS A 9 9.87 -24.25 -7.52
C LYS A 9 10.93 -24.82 -8.44
N ALA A 10 10.77 -24.68 -9.75
CA ALA A 10 11.71 -25.21 -10.73
C ALA A 10 12.84 -24.23 -11.09
N GLY A 11 12.87 -23.02 -10.50
CA GLY A 11 13.82 -21.97 -10.88
C GLY A 11 13.68 -21.53 -12.35
N LYS A 12 12.50 -21.72 -12.96
CA LYS A 12 12.24 -21.44 -14.38
C LYS A 12 11.70 -20.03 -14.63
N MET A 13 11.62 -19.21 -13.59
CA MET A 13 10.98 -17.90 -13.65
C MET A 13 11.84 -16.89 -14.44
N GLU A 14 13.17 -16.96 -14.33
CA GLU A 14 14.08 -16.20 -15.21
C GLU A 14 13.90 -16.57 -16.71
N VAL A 15 13.72 -17.86 -17.01
CA VAL A 15 13.44 -18.30 -18.40
C VAL A 15 12.10 -17.74 -18.88
N LEU A 16 11.07 -17.74 -18.03
CA LEU A 16 9.77 -17.14 -18.37
C LEU A 16 9.89 -15.63 -18.61
N LYS A 17 10.62 -14.91 -17.75
CA LYS A 17 10.89 -13.48 -17.89
C LYS A 17 11.58 -13.18 -19.22
N ASN A 18 12.61 -13.95 -19.56
CA ASN A 18 13.31 -13.81 -20.84
C ASN A 18 12.38 -14.07 -22.03
N ILE A 19 11.52 -15.09 -21.97
CA ILE A 19 10.50 -15.33 -23.01
C ILE A 19 9.53 -14.13 -23.12
N ILE A 20 9.09 -13.57 -21.99
CA ILE A 20 8.18 -12.41 -21.98
C ILE A 20 8.82 -11.22 -22.71
N ILE A 21 10.11 -10.97 -22.45
CA ILE A 21 10.89 -9.89 -23.07
C ILE A 21 11.14 -10.20 -24.56
N GLU A 22 11.77 -11.33 -24.87
CA GLU A 22 12.14 -11.73 -26.23
C GLU A 22 10.93 -11.80 -27.18
N LYS A 23 9.80 -12.31 -26.69
CA LYS A 23 8.58 -12.43 -27.50
C LYS A 23 7.69 -11.20 -27.43
N ASN A 24 8.12 -10.14 -26.72
CA ASN A 24 7.38 -8.90 -26.52
C ASN A 24 5.93 -9.14 -26.06
N ILE A 25 5.75 -10.06 -25.10
CA ILE A 25 4.42 -10.49 -24.64
C ILE A 25 3.64 -9.32 -24.06
N VAL A 26 4.28 -8.49 -23.22
CA VAL A 26 3.65 -7.31 -22.63
C VAL A 26 3.15 -6.37 -23.74
N LEU A 27 3.98 -6.03 -24.72
CA LEU A 27 3.58 -5.17 -25.83
C LEU A 27 2.40 -5.74 -26.64
N LYS A 28 2.42 -7.04 -26.95
CA LYS A 28 1.32 -7.70 -27.67
C LYS A 28 0.02 -7.68 -26.88
N LEU A 29 0.09 -7.85 -25.57
CA LEU A 29 -1.07 -7.70 -24.68
C LEU A 29 -1.60 -6.26 -24.69
N LEU A 30 -0.72 -5.27 -24.58
CA LEU A 30 -1.11 -3.85 -24.66
C LEU A 30 -1.76 -3.53 -26.02
N GLN A 31 -1.23 -4.05 -27.13
CA GLN A 31 -1.85 -3.88 -28.46
C GLN A 31 -3.24 -4.51 -28.51
N LYS A 32 -3.38 -5.73 -27.97
CA LYS A 32 -4.67 -6.43 -27.92
C LYS A 32 -5.70 -5.70 -27.06
N SER A 33 -5.27 -4.99 -26.00
CA SER A 33 -6.17 -4.23 -25.13
C SER A 33 -6.79 -3.00 -25.81
N GLU A 34 -6.25 -2.57 -26.95
CA GLU A 34 -6.70 -1.40 -27.73
C GLU A 34 -7.82 -1.73 -28.72
N GLU A 35 -8.12 -3.01 -28.97
CA GLU A 35 -9.13 -3.45 -29.95
C GLU A 35 -10.58 -3.13 -29.54
N GLY A 36 -10.80 -2.50 -28.38
CA GLY A 36 -12.09 -1.93 -27.99
C GLY A 36 -13.09 -2.92 -27.34
N ASN A 37 -12.70 -4.18 -27.12
CA ASN A 37 -13.51 -5.12 -26.34
C ASN A 37 -13.21 -4.98 -24.85
N THR A 38 -14.07 -4.27 -24.12
CA THR A 38 -13.90 -3.96 -22.68
C THR A 38 -13.64 -5.20 -21.82
N ARG A 39 -14.30 -6.33 -22.10
CA ARG A 39 -14.10 -7.57 -21.33
C ARG A 39 -12.70 -8.14 -21.53
N ILE A 40 -12.20 -8.13 -22.78
CA ILE A 40 -10.84 -8.59 -23.11
C ILE A 40 -9.82 -7.61 -22.54
N THR A 41 -10.02 -6.31 -22.70
CA THR A 41 -9.18 -5.24 -22.12
C THR A 41 -9.02 -5.43 -20.62
N ASN A 42 -10.11 -5.67 -19.88
CA ASN A 42 -10.04 -5.88 -18.43
C ASN A 42 -9.23 -7.12 -18.04
N LYS A 43 -9.43 -8.26 -18.72
CA LYS A 43 -8.64 -9.48 -18.48
C LYS A 43 -7.16 -9.28 -18.78
N ILE A 44 -6.84 -8.53 -19.83
CA ILE A 44 -5.46 -8.17 -20.16
C ILE A 44 -4.88 -7.29 -19.05
N HIS A 45 -5.60 -6.27 -18.61
CA HIS A 45 -5.16 -5.39 -17.53
C HIS A 45 -4.90 -6.17 -16.23
N GLU A 46 -5.77 -7.11 -15.88
CA GLU A 46 -5.56 -8.02 -14.74
C GLU A 46 -4.30 -8.89 -14.93
N SER A 47 -4.11 -9.44 -16.13
CA SER A 47 -2.93 -10.26 -16.44
C SER A 47 -1.62 -9.46 -16.35
N LEU A 48 -1.64 -8.20 -16.79
CA LEU A 48 -0.50 -7.29 -16.69
C LEU A 48 -0.22 -6.88 -15.24
N LEU A 49 -1.27 -6.66 -14.43
CA LEU A 49 -1.11 -6.42 -12.99
C LEU A 49 -0.52 -7.65 -12.29
N ASP A 50 -1.01 -8.85 -12.59
CA ASP A 50 -0.46 -10.10 -12.08
C ASP A 50 1.03 -10.26 -12.42
N MET A 51 1.43 -9.89 -13.64
CA MET A 51 2.85 -9.87 -14.05
C MET A 51 3.64 -8.87 -13.20
N SER A 52 3.11 -7.66 -12.98
CA SER A 52 3.76 -6.64 -12.16
C SER A 52 3.92 -7.03 -10.68
N PHE A 53 3.01 -7.83 -10.14
CA PHE A 53 3.10 -8.30 -8.75
C PHE A 53 4.11 -9.45 -8.56
N ASN A 54 4.56 -10.09 -9.64
CA ASN A 54 5.58 -11.11 -9.54
C ASN A 54 6.96 -10.46 -9.32
N PRO A 55 7.72 -10.83 -8.27
CA PRO A 55 8.96 -10.15 -7.90
C PRO A 55 10.10 -10.33 -8.92
N GLU A 56 10.09 -11.40 -9.71
CA GLU A 56 11.13 -11.64 -10.72
C GLU A 56 10.87 -10.87 -12.02
N ILE A 57 9.59 -10.73 -12.41
CA ILE A 57 9.18 -9.91 -13.55
C ILE A 57 9.22 -8.43 -13.18
N GLY A 58 8.55 -8.08 -12.09
CA GLY A 58 8.49 -6.75 -11.50
C GLY A 58 7.57 -5.76 -12.23
N GLU A 59 7.08 -4.79 -11.48
CA GLU A 59 6.27 -3.67 -11.97
C GLU A 59 7.05 -2.77 -12.91
N GLY A 60 8.38 -2.67 -12.73
CA GLY A 60 9.25 -1.84 -13.56
C GLY A 60 9.21 -2.24 -15.03
N LEU A 61 9.23 -3.55 -15.31
CA LEU A 61 9.16 -4.06 -16.69
C LEU A 61 7.83 -3.67 -17.34
N VAL A 62 6.71 -4.02 -16.71
CA VAL A 62 5.36 -3.79 -17.26
C VAL A 62 5.08 -2.30 -17.42
N ALA A 63 5.43 -1.49 -16.42
CA ALA A 63 5.27 -0.03 -16.47
C ALA A 63 6.08 0.59 -17.62
N SER A 64 7.30 0.12 -17.90
CA SER A 64 8.11 0.64 -19.00
C SER A 64 7.42 0.49 -20.36
N PHE A 65 6.81 -0.67 -20.63
CA PHE A 65 6.06 -0.92 -21.86
C PHE A 65 4.79 -0.07 -21.95
N ILE A 66 4.08 0.14 -20.83
CA ILE A 66 2.89 1.01 -20.80
C ILE A 66 3.26 2.45 -21.12
N LEU A 67 4.30 2.99 -20.49
CA LEU A 67 4.76 4.36 -20.73
C LEU A 67 5.27 4.54 -22.17
N GLN A 68 6.03 3.55 -22.67
CA GLN A 68 6.44 3.53 -24.08
C GLN A 68 5.22 3.54 -25.01
N ARG A 69 4.19 2.74 -24.72
CA ARG A 69 2.97 2.68 -25.54
C ARG A 69 2.19 4.00 -25.50
N ILE A 70 2.08 4.65 -24.34
CA ILE A 70 1.48 5.98 -24.20
C ILE A 70 2.26 7.01 -25.04
N HIS A 71 3.59 6.99 -24.98
CA HIS A 71 4.42 7.89 -25.77
C HIS A 71 4.20 7.69 -27.28
N MET A 72 4.08 6.44 -27.73
CA MET A 72 3.73 6.12 -29.12
C MET A 72 2.36 6.69 -29.53
N HIS A 73 1.33 6.58 -28.67
CA HIS A 73 0.01 7.18 -28.94
C HIS A 73 0.07 8.70 -29.04
N ASN A 74 0.80 9.35 -28.13
CA ASN A 74 0.95 10.81 -28.16
C ASN A 74 1.68 11.27 -29.42
N LYS A 75 2.76 10.58 -29.81
CA LYS A 75 3.48 10.87 -31.05
C LYS A 75 2.59 10.69 -32.29
N ALA A 76 1.83 9.60 -32.35
CA ALA A 76 0.90 9.34 -33.45
C ALA A 76 -0.21 10.42 -33.52
N GLY A 77 -0.76 10.82 -32.37
CA GLY A 77 -1.74 11.90 -32.27
C GLY A 77 -1.19 13.24 -32.76
N ALA A 78 0.03 13.60 -32.37
CA ALA A 78 0.70 14.81 -32.81
C ALA A 78 0.96 14.83 -34.33
N LEU A 79 1.43 13.70 -34.89
CA LEU A 79 1.63 13.56 -36.34
C LEU A 79 0.31 13.70 -37.10
N LYS A 80 -0.77 13.08 -36.61
CA LYS A 80 -2.10 13.19 -37.21
C LYS A 80 -2.60 14.64 -37.19
N GLN A 81 -2.39 15.37 -36.11
CA GLN A 81 -2.79 16.78 -36.02
C GLN A 81 -1.97 17.66 -36.97
N ALA A 82 -0.66 17.44 -37.06
CA ALA A 82 0.20 18.18 -37.99
C ALA A 82 -0.25 17.96 -39.44
N GLN A 83 -0.58 16.72 -39.81
CA GLN A 83 -1.10 16.39 -41.14
C GLN A 83 -2.41 17.10 -41.45
N ILE A 84 -3.36 17.11 -40.50
CA ILE A 84 -4.63 17.83 -40.65
C ILE A 84 -4.37 19.32 -40.90
N ASN A 85 -3.47 19.93 -40.12
CA ASN A 85 -3.13 21.34 -40.27
C ASN A 85 -2.49 21.64 -41.65
N THR A 86 -1.58 20.78 -42.13
CA THR A 86 -0.98 20.91 -43.47
C THR A 86 -2.01 20.74 -44.57
N GLN A 87 -2.94 19.77 -44.44
CA GLN A 87 -4.02 19.60 -45.42
C GLN A 87 -4.94 20.83 -45.49
N HIS A 88 -5.26 21.45 -44.35
CA HIS A 88 -6.03 22.69 -44.31
C HIS A 88 -5.30 23.87 -44.98
N GLN A 89 -3.98 23.97 -44.81
CA GLN A 89 -3.17 24.99 -45.48
C GLN A 89 -3.13 24.77 -47.00
N LEU A 90 -2.84 23.55 -47.46
CA LEU A 90 -2.82 23.23 -48.89
C LEU A 90 -4.18 23.42 -49.57
N ALA A 91 -5.26 23.11 -48.86
CA ALA A 91 -6.62 23.36 -49.34
C ALA A 91 -6.93 24.86 -49.47
N ALA A 92 -6.38 25.71 -48.59
CA ALA A 92 -6.51 27.15 -48.69
C ALA A 92 -5.73 27.73 -49.90
N ASP A 93 -4.61 27.10 -50.26
CA ASP A 93 -3.76 27.51 -51.39
C ASP A 93 -4.21 26.95 -52.76
N GLY A 94 -5.27 26.13 -52.80
CA GLY A 94 -5.83 25.58 -54.04
C GLY A 94 -5.05 24.42 -54.68
N GLU A 95 -3.98 23.92 -54.05
CA GLU A 95 -3.25 22.74 -54.53
C GLU A 95 -3.82 21.44 -53.91
N VAL A 96 -4.59 20.69 -54.68
CA VAL A 96 -5.04 19.33 -54.28
C VAL A 96 -3.96 18.32 -54.65
N LYS A 97 -2.95 18.14 -53.80
CA LYS A 97 -2.02 17.00 -53.89
C LYS A 97 -2.54 15.83 -53.06
N GLN A 98 -2.69 14.67 -53.69
CA GLN A 98 -3.03 13.42 -52.99
C GLN A 98 -1.98 13.09 -51.93
N VAL A 99 -2.44 12.80 -50.72
CA VAL A 99 -1.58 12.45 -49.58
C VAL A 99 -1.09 11.01 -49.76
N PRO A 100 0.21 10.73 -49.63
CA PRO A 100 0.78 9.40 -49.89
C PRO A 100 0.27 8.32 -48.91
N ASP A 101 -0.13 7.17 -49.47
CA ASP A 101 -0.76 6.02 -48.78
C ASP A 101 0.06 5.38 -47.63
N LYS A 102 1.39 5.59 -47.58
CA LYS A 102 2.25 5.04 -46.50
C LYS A 102 1.87 5.53 -45.09
N ILE A 103 1.03 6.55 -44.99
CA ILE A 103 0.59 7.17 -43.73
C ILE A 103 -0.56 6.39 -43.07
N GLN A 104 -1.31 5.53 -43.80
CA GLN A 104 -2.44 4.80 -43.22
C GLN A 104 -2.04 3.77 -42.16
N THR A 105 -0.84 3.19 -42.25
CA THR A 105 -0.36 2.15 -41.31
C THR A 105 0.08 2.69 -39.94
N GLU A 106 0.53 3.94 -39.84
CA GLU A 106 0.80 4.57 -38.53
C GLU A 106 -0.46 5.17 -37.91
N ALA A 107 -1.50 5.45 -38.72
CA ALA A 107 -2.78 5.97 -38.26
C ALA A 107 -3.63 4.95 -37.47
N SER A 108 -3.27 3.64 -37.49
CA SER A 108 -3.88 2.65 -36.60
C SER A 108 -3.41 2.79 -35.14
N LEU A 109 -2.23 3.38 -34.93
CA LEU A 109 -1.79 3.89 -33.63
C LEU A 109 -2.37 5.29 -33.41
N GLY A 110 -2.83 5.60 -32.20
CA GLY A 110 -3.45 6.89 -31.90
C GLY A 110 -4.98 6.88 -31.89
N SER A 111 -5.63 5.71 -31.79
CA SER A 111 -7.03 5.70 -31.39
C SER A 111 -7.15 6.19 -29.95
N PHE A 112 -8.05 7.15 -29.69
CA PHE A 112 -8.25 7.67 -28.34
C PHE A 112 -8.68 6.56 -27.36
N LYS A 113 -9.39 5.52 -27.85
CA LYS A 113 -9.76 4.33 -27.08
C LYS A 113 -8.52 3.54 -26.65
N GLY A 114 -7.54 3.39 -27.54
CA GLY A 114 -6.28 2.74 -27.22
C GLY A 114 -5.49 3.49 -26.16
N LEU A 115 -5.34 4.81 -26.33
CA LEU A 115 -4.71 5.67 -25.31
C LEU A 115 -5.43 5.58 -23.95
N LEU A 116 -6.77 5.63 -23.94
CA LEU A 116 -7.57 5.46 -22.72
C LEU A 116 -7.31 4.11 -22.04
N ALA A 117 -7.20 3.02 -22.80
CA ALA A 117 -6.85 1.71 -22.24
C ALA A 117 -5.48 1.76 -21.54
N GLN A 118 -4.48 2.37 -22.19
CA GLN A 118 -3.14 2.50 -21.59
C GLN A 118 -3.12 3.39 -20.35
N LEU A 119 -3.86 4.50 -20.35
CA LEU A 119 -4.01 5.37 -19.19
C LEU A 119 -4.73 4.64 -18.03
N ALA A 120 -5.75 3.84 -18.33
CA ALA A 120 -6.46 3.08 -17.32
C ALA A 120 -5.59 2.03 -16.64
N ILE A 121 -4.70 1.32 -17.36
CA ILE A 121 -3.76 0.38 -16.73
C ILE A 121 -2.65 1.12 -15.97
N LEU A 122 -2.15 2.25 -16.48
CA LEU A 122 -1.19 3.09 -15.74
C LEU A 122 -1.78 3.57 -14.40
N TYR A 123 -3.04 4.01 -14.42
CA TYR A 123 -3.77 4.40 -13.22
C TYR A 123 -3.84 3.25 -12.19
N LYS A 124 -4.18 2.03 -12.64
CA LYS A 124 -4.20 0.85 -11.77
C LYS A 124 -2.82 0.51 -11.20
N LEU A 125 -1.75 0.68 -11.98
CA LEU A 125 -0.38 0.46 -11.51
C LEU A 125 0.02 1.46 -10.44
N ILE A 126 -0.19 2.76 -10.67
CA ILE A 126 0.11 3.81 -9.70
C ILE A 126 -0.60 3.54 -8.36
N ASN A 127 -1.87 3.18 -8.40
CA ASN A 127 -2.62 2.87 -7.18
C ASN A 127 -2.18 1.58 -6.47
N SER A 128 -1.57 0.65 -7.20
CA SER A 128 -1.17 -0.66 -6.66
C SER A 128 0.26 -0.67 -6.12
N PHE A 129 1.16 0.05 -6.78
CA PHE A 129 2.60 0.05 -6.49
C PHE A 129 3.11 1.38 -5.93
N GLY A 130 2.30 2.44 -5.96
CA GLY A 130 2.72 3.78 -5.61
C GLY A 130 3.59 4.42 -6.70
N ILE A 131 4.25 5.51 -6.32
CA ILE A 131 5.16 6.27 -7.19
C ILE A 131 6.45 6.48 -6.42
N SER A 132 7.58 6.35 -7.11
CA SER A 132 8.87 6.69 -6.51
C SER A 132 9.23 8.14 -6.82
N SER A 133 9.41 8.95 -5.78
CA SER A 133 9.89 10.34 -5.90
C SER A 133 11.40 10.45 -6.10
N ARG A 134 12.18 9.44 -5.69
CA ARG A 134 13.66 9.49 -5.67
C ARG A 134 14.37 8.38 -6.46
N ALA A 135 13.68 7.32 -6.88
CA ALA A 135 14.34 6.18 -7.53
C ALA A 135 14.36 6.29 -9.06
N ARG A 136 15.44 5.75 -9.66
CA ARG A 136 15.48 5.39 -11.08
C ARG A 136 14.53 4.21 -11.28
N GLY A 137 13.39 4.46 -11.92
CA GLY A 137 12.40 3.42 -12.22
C GLY A 137 11.37 3.91 -13.23
N ALA A 138 10.66 2.96 -13.86
CA ALA A 138 9.62 3.28 -14.84
C ALA A 138 8.51 4.14 -14.21
N LEU A 139 8.07 3.82 -12.99
CA LEU A 139 7.07 4.58 -12.22
C LEU A 139 7.67 5.75 -11.42
N SER A 140 8.68 6.43 -11.97
CA SER A 140 9.15 7.70 -11.40
C SER A 140 8.23 8.84 -11.83
N VAL A 141 8.10 9.88 -10.97
CA VAL A 141 7.29 11.09 -11.27
C VAL A 141 7.63 11.64 -12.64
N LYS A 142 8.92 11.86 -12.91
CA LYS A 142 9.44 12.37 -14.19
C LYS A 142 8.99 11.54 -15.40
N ASN A 143 9.09 10.21 -15.33
CA ASN A 143 8.72 9.33 -16.45
C ASN A 143 7.21 9.31 -16.69
N ILE A 144 6.43 9.32 -15.61
CA ILE A 144 4.96 9.39 -15.68
C ILE A 144 4.54 10.71 -16.32
N LEU A 145 5.02 11.85 -15.79
CA LEU A 145 4.69 13.19 -16.29
C LEU A 145 5.07 13.38 -17.75
N LYS A 146 6.31 13.03 -18.12
CA LYS A 146 6.77 13.06 -19.52
C LYS A 146 5.87 12.26 -20.46
N SER A 147 5.23 11.19 -19.97
CA SER A 147 4.35 10.35 -20.77
C SER A 147 2.92 10.91 -20.84
N ILE A 148 2.40 11.55 -19.79
CA ILE A 148 0.99 11.97 -19.73
C ILE A 148 0.75 13.43 -20.12
N ILE A 149 1.72 14.33 -19.90
CA ILE A 149 1.57 15.78 -20.16
C ILE A 149 1.19 16.10 -21.61
N PRO A 150 1.80 15.47 -22.64
CA PRO A 150 1.43 15.75 -24.03
C PRO A 150 -0.05 15.49 -24.34
N ALA A 151 -0.72 14.65 -23.54
CA ALA A 151 -2.11 14.31 -23.75
C ALA A 151 -3.09 15.25 -23.00
N VAL A 152 -2.62 16.19 -22.18
CA VAL A 152 -3.47 17.19 -21.49
C VAL A 152 -4.22 18.07 -22.51
N SER A 153 -3.60 18.32 -23.66
CA SER A 153 -4.18 19.05 -24.79
C SER A 153 -5.00 18.19 -25.74
N HIS A 154 -5.21 16.90 -25.43
CA HIS A 154 -5.91 15.97 -26.31
C HIS A 154 -7.37 16.42 -26.53
N GLN A 155 -7.90 16.30 -27.75
CA GLN A 155 -9.24 16.79 -28.13
C GLN A 155 -10.40 16.05 -27.45
N ASN A 156 -10.24 14.75 -27.20
CA ASN A 156 -11.24 13.95 -26.49
C ASN A 156 -11.26 14.25 -24.97
N GLN A 157 -12.46 14.52 -24.43
CA GLN A 157 -12.66 14.87 -23.02
C GLN A 157 -12.32 13.73 -22.05
N ASP A 158 -12.62 12.47 -22.40
CA ASP A 158 -12.37 11.32 -21.53
C ASP A 158 -10.87 11.12 -21.30
N VAL A 159 -10.07 11.33 -22.36
CA VAL A 159 -8.60 11.30 -22.26
C VAL A 159 -8.13 12.38 -21.28
N ARG A 160 -8.58 13.63 -21.43
CA ARG A 160 -8.23 14.73 -20.51
C ARG A 160 -8.65 14.45 -19.07
N ASN A 161 -9.83 13.85 -18.86
CA ASN A 161 -10.33 13.47 -17.54
C ASN A 161 -9.46 12.37 -16.91
N ALA A 162 -9.14 11.31 -17.65
CA ALA A 162 -8.28 10.22 -17.18
C ALA A 162 -6.89 10.73 -16.78
N LEU A 163 -6.30 11.60 -17.62
CA LEU A 163 -5.01 12.22 -17.34
C LEU A 163 -5.05 13.13 -16.12
N SER A 164 -6.08 13.98 -16.02
CA SER A 164 -6.27 14.84 -14.83
C SER A 164 -6.30 13.98 -13.58
N LYS A 165 -7.01 12.84 -13.59
CA LYS A 165 -7.08 11.94 -12.45
C LYS A 165 -5.71 11.33 -12.11
N ILE A 166 -4.97 10.86 -13.10
CA ILE A 166 -3.61 10.33 -12.90
C ILE A 166 -2.70 11.42 -12.33
N LEU A 167 -2.72 12.63 -12.88
CA LEU A 167 -1.89 13.74 -12.45
C LEU A 167 -2.18 14.15 -11.00
N MET A 168 -3.45 14.19 -10.61
CA MET A 168 -3.84 14.49 -9.22
C MET A 168 -3.41 13.38 -8.26
N ASP A 169 -3.50 12.10 -8.66
CA ASP A 169 -3.02 10.99 -7.83
C ASP A 169 -1.48 11.01 -7.73
N VAL A 170 -0.76 11.40 -8.80
CA VAL A 170 0.70 11.62 -8.77
C VAL A 170 1.06 12.72 -7.78
N GLN A 171 0.35 13.85 -7.79
CA GLN A 171 0.59 14.93 -6.83
C GLN A 171 0.25 14.51 -5.40
N ARG A 172 -0.88 13.82 -5.19
CA ARG A 172 -1.27 13.36 -3.85
C ARG A 172 -0.22 12.42 -3.24
N LEU A 173 0.29 11.48 -4.05
CA LEU A 173 1.23 10.45 -3.62
C LEU A 173 2.67 10.98 -3.49
N SER A 174 3.12 11.86 -4.39
CA SER A 174 4.51 12.31 -4.42
C SER A 174 4.72 13.71 -3.83
N GLY A 175 3.77 14.62 -4.01
CA GLY A 175 3.93 16.05 -3.72
C GLY A 175 5.03 16.72 -4.57
N CYS A 176 5.41 16.11 -5.70
CA CYS A 176 6.56 16.52 -6.50
C CYS A 176 6.20 17.12 -7.85
N VAL A 177 4.92 17.36 -8.17
CA VAL A 177 4.55 17.97 -9.45
C VAL A 177 4.85 19.47 -9.38
N THR A 178 5.85 19.93 -10.14
CA THR A 178 6.26 21.34 -10.14
C THR A 178 5.78 22.09 -11.38
N GLU A 179 5.85 23.42 -11.34
CA GLU A 179 5.52 24.26 -12.50
C GLU A 179 6.48 24.03 -13.68
N GLU A 180 7.76 23.75 -13.40
CA GLU A 180 8.77 23.42 -14.41
C GLU A 180 8.37 22.19 -15.22
N GLU A 181 7.80 21.17 -14.59
CA GLU A 181 7.36 19.97 -15.28
C GLU A 181 6.15 20.23 -16.20
N LEU A 182 5.46 21.37 -16.04
CA LEU A 182 4.30 21.78 -16.84
C LEU A 182 4.67 22.81 -17.92
N GLU A 183 5.96 23.07 -18.17
CA GLU A 183 6.42 24.10 -19.11
C GLU A 183 5.92 23.91 -20.55
N ASP A 184 5.71 22.66 -20.97
CA ASP A 184 5.23 22.29 -22.31
C ASP A 184 3.74 22.61 -22.53
N LEU A 185 3.00 23.01 -21.48
CA LEU A 185 1.59 23.35 -21.57
C LEU A 185 1.37 24.82 -21.91
N THR A 186 0.26 25.11 -22.59
CA THR A 186 -0.17 26.51 -22.76
C THR A 186 -0.48 27.15 -21.40
N GLU A 187 -0.30 28.46 -21.26
CA GLU A 187 -0.55 29.21 -20.01
C GLU A 187 -1.90 28.85 -19.37
N LYS A 188 -2.96 28.82 -20.18
CA LYS A 188 -4.31 28.48 -19.74
C LYS A 188 -4.41 27.05 -19.20
N GLN A 189 -3.76 26.09 -19.84
CA GLN A 189 -3.74 24.70 -19.38
C GLN A 189 -2.89 24.53 -18.13
N ARG A 190 -1.72 25.16 -18.09
CA ARG A 190 -0.82 25.16 -16.93
C ARG A 190 -1.54 25.72 -15.70
N GLN A 191 -2.18 26.89 -15.82
CA GLN A 191 -2.96 27.48 -14.73
C GLN A 191 -4.08 26.56 -14.25
N ALA A 192 -4.86 25.98 -15.16
CA ALA A 192 -5.94 25.06 -14.80
C ALA A 192 -5.44 23.77 -14.09
N VAL A 193 -4.23 23.32 -14.40
CA VAL A 193 -3.58 22.20 -13.70
C VAL A 193 -3.06 22.64 -12.34
N LEU A 194 -2.38 23.79 -12.25
CA LEU A 194 -1.86 24.34 -10.99
C LEU A 194 -2.98 24.62 -9.98
N ASP A 195 -4.12 25.13 -10.42
CA ASP A 195 -5.29 25.35 -9.54
C ASP A 195 -5.81 24.03 -8.94
N LYS A 196 -5.81 22.95 -9.73
CA LYS A 196 -6.18 21.62 -9.22
C LYS A 196 -5.12 21.06 -8.26
N ILE A 197 -3.83 21.28 -8.55
CA ILE A 197 -2.73 20.88 -7.66
C ILE A 197 -2.86 21.57 -6.30
N LYS A 198 -3.11 22.88 -6.27
CA LYS A 198 -3.36 23.64 -5.04
C LYS A 198 -4.51 23.06 -4.23
N ASN A 199 -5.61 22.68 -4.88
CA ASN A 199 -6.74 22.04 -4.18
C ASN A 199 -6.35 20.71 -3.54
N VAL A 200 -5.54 19.89 -4.21
CA VAL A 200 -5.03 18.62 -3.66
C VAL A 200 -4.12 18.85 -2.44
N GLU A 201 -3.29 19.89 -2.46
CA GLU A 201 -2.43 20.26 -1.33
C GLU A 201 -3.24 20.72 -0.12
N VAL A 202 -4.29 21.52 -0.34
CA VAL A 202 -5.22 21.92 0.72
C VAL A 202 -5.92 20.72 1.33
N GLU A 203 -6.44 19.79 0.51
CA GLU A 203 -7.07 18.55 1.00
C GLU A 203 -6.10 17.71 1.84
N LYS A 204 -4.85 17.56 1.38
CA LYS A 204 -3.81 16.82 2.10
C LYS A 204 -3.48 17.48 3.44
N ASN A 205 -3.28 18.79 3.47
CA ASN A 205 -3.00 19.54 4.69
C ASN A 205 -4.15 19.43 5.71
N LEU A 206 -5.40 19.47 5.25
CA LEU A 206 -6.57 19.27 6.11
C LEU A 206 -6.63 17.85 6.68
N GLN A 207 -6.28 16.83 5.89
CA GLN A 207 -6.20 15.44 6.35
C GLN A 207 -5.08 15.25 7.39
N ASP A 208 -3.91 15.81 7.13
CA ASP A 208 -2.77 15.75 8.04
C ASP A 208 -3.07 16.52 9.34
N GLN A 209 -3.70 17.69 9.26
CA GLN A 209 -4.12 18.46 10.42
C GLN A 209 -5.23 17.75 11.21
N ALA A 210 -6.18 17.08 10.55
CA ALA A 210 -7.18 16.25 11.22
C ALA A 210 -6.51 15.09 11.97
N MET A 211 -5.47 14.48 11.38
CA MET A 211 -4.69 13.43 12.01
C MET A 211 -3.91 13.92 13.24
N LEU A 212 -3.27 15.10 13.15
CA LEU A 212 -2.57 15.74 14.27
C LEU A 212 -3.54 16.14 15.39
N ASN A 213 -4.68 16.75 15.05
CA ASN A 213 -5.70 17.10 16.05
C ASN A 213 -6.28 15.88 16.77
N LEU A 214 -6.35 14.72 16.11
CA LEU A 214 -6.72 13.46 16.76
C LEU A 214 -5.65 13.01 17.77
N GLN A 215 -4.36 13.21 17.46
CA GLN A 215 -3.25 12.92 18.37
C GLN A 215 -3.19 13.90 19.55
N ASP A 216 -3.37 15.19 19.32
CA ASP A 216 -3.36 16.21 20.40
C ASP A 216 -4.54 16.05 21.36
N LYS A 217 -5.73 15.69 20.86
CA LYS A 217 -6.88 15.40 21.72
C LYS A 217 -6.67 14.16 22.59
N SER A 218 -5.90 13.17 22.14
CA SER A 218 -5.48 12.08 23.03
C SER A 218 -4.48 12.56 24.09
N ALA A 219 -3.53 13.44 23.74
CA ALA A 219 -2.55 13.96 24.69
C ALA A 219 -3.16 14.89 25.76
N ILE A 220 -4.11 15.76 25.40
CA ILE A 220 -4.74 16.71 26.34
C ILE A 220 -5.67 16.00 27.33
N LYS A 221 -6.33 14.91 26.93
CA LYS A 221 -7.11 14.09 27.88
C LYS A 221 -6.23 13.46 28.97
N ASN A 222 -4.96 13.17 28.67
CA ASN A 222 -4.03 12.62 29.65
C ASN A 222 -3.55 13.67 30.69
N VAL A 223 -3.67 14.97 30.41
CA VAL A 223 -3.28 16.03 31.36
C VAL A 223 -4.41 16.37 32.35
N LYS A 224 -5.68 16.27 31.93
CA LYS A 224 -6.83 16.59 32.80
C LYS A 224 -7.17 15.50 33.82
N ALA A 225 -6.63 14.28 33.70
CA ALA A 225 -6.88 13.21 34.66
C ALA A 225 -5.96 13.23 35.91
N ILE A 226 -5.06 14.22 36.05
CA ILE A 226 -4.05 14.28 37.13
C ILE A 226 -4.34 15.37 38.18
N LYS A 227 -5.40 16.17 38.05
CA LYS A 227 -5.75 17.18 39.06
C LYS A 227 -7.25 17.27 39.26
N GLU A 228 -7.78 16.41 40.11
CA GLU A 228 -9.01 16.63 40.88
C GLU A 228 -8.99 15.58 42.01
N GLU A 229 -8.05 15.76 42.96
CA GLU A 229 -8.22 15.27 44.33
C GLU A 229 -8.27 16.50 45.24
N GLU A 230 -9.31 16.51 46.06
CA GLU A 230 -9.74 17.57 46.96
C GLU A 230 -8.84 17.72 48.20
N GLY A 231 -8.92 18.90 48.81
CA GLY A 231 -8.47 19.19 50.17
C GLY A 231 -7.12 19.91 50.23
N ASP A 232 -6.85 20.85 51.12
CA ASP A 232 -7.60 21.47 52.21
C ASP A 232 -6.70 22.65 52.67
N GLU A 233 -7.26 23.57 53.44
CA GLU A 233 -6.67 24.82 53.94
C GLU A 233 -5.25 24.69 54.53
N THR A 234 -4.36 25.64 54.27
CA THR A 234 -3.44 26.23 55.28
C THR A 234 -2.69 27.46 54.74
N ASP A 235 -2.65 28.49 55.57
CA ASP A 235 -1.93 29.76 55.41
C ASP A 235 -0.40 29.62 55.51
N GLY A 236 0.30 30.44 54.72
CA GLY A 236 1.53 31.13 55.10
C GLY A 236 2.88 30.42 54.89
N ALA A 237 3.63 30.86 53.87
CA ALA A 237 5.04 31.27 53.98
C ALA A 237 5.62 31.68 52.61
N GLU A 238 6.42 32.74 52.60
CA GLU A 238 7.13 33.30 51.46
C GLU A 238 8.41 32.51 51.05
N VAL A 239 8.93 32.85 49.85
CA VAL A 239 10.34 32.82 49.36
C VAL A 239 10.84 31.50 48.69
N PRO A 240 11.75 31.48 47.67
CA PRO A 240 11.99 32.35 46.49
C PRO A 240 12.15 31.59 45.13
N GLU A 241 12.36 32.38 44.08
CA GLU A 241 12.96 32.15 42.75
C GLU A 241 13.81 30.87 42.52
N THR A 242 13.46 30.10 41.47
CA THR A 242 14.27 29.86 40.26
C THR A 242 13.59 28.78 39.39
N ILE A 243 13.11 29.19 38.21
CA ILE A 243 12.47 28.29 37.25
C ILE A 243 13.56 27.49 36.54
N SER A 244 13.78 26.25 36.99
CA SER A 244 14.57 25.26 36.27
C SER A 244 13.70 24.66 35.16
N THR A 245 13.99 25.00 33.90
CA THR A 245 13.28 24.56 32.69
C THR A 245 13.67 23.16 32.20
N SER A 246 14.26 22.32 33.07
CA SER A 246 14.47 20.91 32.74
C SER A 246 13.21 20.11 33.06
N SER A 247 12.26 20.12 32.12
CA SER A 247 11.13 19.16 32.17
C SER A 247 11.73 17.75 32.24
N PRO A 248 11.50 16.99 33.33
CA PRO A 248 11.99 15.63 33.41
C PRO A 248 11.33 14.87 32.26
N VAL A 249 12.15 14.30 31.38
CA VAL A 249 11.70 13.31 30.40
C VAL A 249 11.13 12.17 31.23
N LYS A 250 9.81 12.19 31.44
CA LYS A 250 9.08 11.13 32.11
C LYS A 250 9.50 9.85 31.40
N LYS A 251 10.14 8.93 32.11
CA LYS A 251 10.36 7.58 31.61
C LYS A 251 8.97 7.04 31.29
N ASP A 252 8.61 7.01 30.01
CA ASP A 252 7.37 6.44 29.52
C ASP A 252 7.28 5.02 30.07
N ASN A 253 6.43 4.83 31.08
CA ASN A 253 6.25 3.56 31.72
C ASN A 253 5.34 2.72 30.81
N PHE A 254 5.92 1.72 30.14
CA PHE A 254 5.21 0.81 29.25
C PHE A 254 3.94 0.24 29.90
N LYS A 255 3.99 -0.03 31.21
CA LYS A 255 2.87 -0.57 31.96
C LYS A 255 1.69 0.39 32.05
N ASP A 256 1.96 1.68 32.23
CA ASP A 256 0.91 2.71 32.31
C ASP A 256 0.24 2.86 30.93
N ARG A 257 1.03 2.89 29.86
CA ARG A 257 0.51 2.88 28.48
C ARG A 257 -0.31 1.64 28.18
N LEU A 258 0.14 0.45 28.59
CA LEU A 258 -0.61 -0.78 28.40
C LEU A 258 -1.97 -0.73 29.13
N ASN A 259 -2.00 -0.19 30.35
CA ASN A 259 -3.25 -0.01 31.10
C ASN A 259 -4.19 1.00 30.43
N GLU A 260 -3.65 2.10 29.86
CA GLU A 260 -4.43 3.04 29.06
C GLU A 260 -5.05 2.37 27.82
N VAL A 261 -4.27 1.53 27.11
CA VAL A 261 -4.78 0.78 25.95
C VAL A 261 -5.87 -0.21 26.36
N LYS A 262 -5.70 -0.93 27.48
CA LYS A 262 -6.73 -1.83 28.03
C LYS A 262 -8.05 -1.07 28.26
N ALA A 263 -7.99 0.07 28.95
CA ALA A 263 -9.17 0.89 29.23
C ALA A 263 -9.83 1.44 27.94
N LEU A 264 -9.02 1.88 26.97
CA LEU A 264 -9.50 2.34 25.67
C LEU A 264 -10.23 1.23 24.89
N MET A 265 -9.69 0.01 24.91
CA MET A 265 -10.31 -1.13 24.24
C MET A 265 -11.62 -1.54 24.88
N GLU A 266 -11.70 -1.55 26.22
CA GLU A 266 -12.95 -1.82 26.94
C GLU A 266 -14.02 -0.76 26.64
N GLN A 267 -13.64 0.52 26.67
CA GLN A 267 -14.57 1.62 26.43
C GLN A 267 -15.04 1.69 24.97
N LYS A 268 -14.12 1.50 24.01
CA LYS A 268 -14.36 1.87 22.60
C LYS A 268 -14.32 0.71 21.62
N GLY A 269 -13.67 -0.40 21.98
CA GLY A 269 -13.49 -1.54 21.08
C GLY A 269 -14.82 -2.21 20.68
N ASN A 270 -15.82 -2.14 21.55
CA ASN A 270 -17.16 -2.67 21.31
C ASN A 270 -18.18 -1.60 20.90
N SER A 271 -17.76 -0.35 20.69
CA SER A 271 -18.65 0.72 20.22
C SER A 271 -19.26 0.35 18.87
N ARG A 272 -20.49 0.77 18.60
CA ARG A 272 -21.11 0.65 17.26
C ARG A 272 -20.52 1.63 16.25
N ASP A 273 -19.99 2.75 16.74
CA ASP A 273 -19.33 3.77 15.94
C ASP A 273 -17.92 3.30 15.54
N TRP A 274 -17.70 3.19 14.22
CA TRP A 274 -16.43 2.74 13.67
C TRP A 274 -15.28 3.69 14.01
N GLN A 275 -15.54 4.98 14.22
CA GLN A 275 -14.50 5.96 14.60
C GLN A 275 -13.98 5.70 16.02
N GLN A 276 -14.83 5.22 16.93
CA GLN A 276 -14.39 4.82 18.27
C GLN A 276 -13.53 3.56 18.22
N ARG A 277 -13.91 2.56 17.40
CA ARG A 277 -13.10 1.36 17.17
C ARG A 277 -11.76 1.70 16.52
N GLU A 278 -11.73 2.67 15.61
CA GLU A 278 -10.50 3.17 14.99
C GLU A 278 -9.50 3.69 16.04
N LEU A 279 -9.98 4.43 17.05
CA LEU A 279 -9.13 4.91 18.15
C LEU A 279 -8.56 3.74 18.98
N ALA A 280 -9.38 2.72 19.27
CA ALA A 280 -8.90 1.53 19.98
C ALA A 280 -7.86 0.76 19.14
N LEU A 281 -8.07 0.61 17.84
CA LEU A 281 -7.11 -0.03 16.93
C LEU A 281 -5.79 0.75 16.84
N LYS A 282 -5.82 2.08 16.78
CA LYS A 282 -4.59 2.90 16.78
C LYS A 282 -3.79 2.75 18.07
N ALA A 283 -4.47 2.70 19.21
CA ALA A 283 -3.83 2.45 20.50
C ALA A 283 -3.20 1.04 20.55
N LEU A 284 -3.90 0.06 19.99
CA LEU A 284 -3.38 -1.31 19.84
C LEU A 284 -2.19 -1.37 18.86
N ASP A 285 -2.23 -0.64 17.75
CA ASP A 285 -1.12 -0.53 16.80
C ASP A 285 0.15 -0.02 17.48
N ASP A 286 0.01 1.03 18.27
CA ASP A 286 1.10 1.70 18.96
C ASP A 286 1.77 0.78 20.00
N ILE A 287 0.99 0.10 20.85
CA ILE A 287 1.56 -0.79 21.86
C ILE A 287 2.26 -2.02 21.24
N PHE A 288 1.72 -2.57 20.14
CA PHE A 288 2.36 -3.67 19.42
C PHE A 288 3.54 -3.22 18.55
N SER A 289 3.67 -1.92 18.23
CA SER A 289 4.82 -1.39 17.48
C SER A 289 6.06 -1.16 18.34
N GLN A 290 5.88 -0.96 19.66
CA GLN A 290 6.99 -0.64 20.56
C GLN A 290 7.97 -1.80 20.75
N LYS A 291 9.25 -1.50 20.92
CA LYS A 291 10.24 -2.51 21.34
C LYS A 291 10.03 -2.79 22.82
N THR A 292 9.54 -3.99 23.15
CA THR A 292 9.31 -4.43 24.52
C THR A 292 10.48 -5.29 25.02
N ASN A 293 10.90 -5.08 26.26
CA ASN A 293 11.78 -6.02 26.95
C ASN A 293 11.01 -7.31 27.33
N GLN A 294 11.69 -8.31 27.89
CA GLN A 294 11.03 -9.59 28.26
C GLN A 294 9.88 -9.40 29.26
N ALA A 295 10.02 -8.49 30.22
CA ALA A 295 8.98 -8.19 31.19
C ALA A 295 7.72 -7.58 30.52
N GLY A 296 7.91 -6.57 29.68
CA GLY A 296 6.82 -5.95 28.93
C GLY A 296 6.17 -6.90 27.93
N LEU A 297 6.92 -7.85 27.37
CA LEU A 297 6.34 -8.90 26.53
C LEU A 297 5.41 -9.83 27.31
N LYS A 298 5.78 -10.18 28.55
CA LYS A 298 4.90 -11.00 29.41
C LYS A 298 3.58 -10.29 29.70
N ASP A 299 3.63 -8.99 30.00
CA ASP A 299 2.42 -8.19 30.24
C ASP A 299 1.57 -8.03 28.97
N LEU A 300 2.24 -7.87 27.81
CA LEU A 300 1.56 -7.80 26.50
C LEU A 300 0.88 -9.12 26.11
N LEU A 301 1.37 -10.25 26.62
CA LEU A 301 0.84 -11.59 26.36
C LEU A 301 -0.14 -12.06 27.45
N GLU A 302 -0.62 -11.15 28.30
CA GLU A 302 -1.67 -11.47 29.26
C GLU A 302 -2.96 -11.91 28.53
N GLU A 303 -3.51 -13.05 28.94
CA GLU A 303 -4.63 -13.70 28.24
C GLU A 303 -5.88 -12.82 28.14
N SER A 304 -6.20 -12.06 29.19
CA SER A 304 -7.33 -11.12 29.24
C SER A 304 -7.21 -10.04 28.15
N PHE A 305 -6.02 -9.45 28.02
CA PHE A 305 -5.72 -8.42 27.05
C PHE A 305 -5.72 -8.95 25.61
N LEU A 306 -5.12 -10.13 25.41
CA LEU A 306 -5.13 -10.79 24.12
C LEU A 306 -6.56 -11.14 23.69
N SER A 307 -7.39 -11.65 24.59
CA SER A 307 -8.80 -11.94 24.30
C SER A 307 -9.57 -10.70 23.84
N ASN A 308 -9.43 -9.58 24.55
CA ASN A 308 -10.03 -8.30 24.14
C ASN A 308 -9.50 -7.81 22.78
N SER A 309 -8.21 -8.03 22.50
CA SER A 309 -7.58 -7.68 21.22
C SER A 309 -8.15 -8.50 20.07
N LEU A 310 -8.33 -9.81 20.29
CA LEU A 310 -8.90 -10.74 19.31
C LEU A 310 -10.34 -10.36 18.97
N VAL A 311 -11.16 -10.00 19.96
CA VAL A 311 -12.54 -9.55 19.75
C VAL A 311 -12.58 -8.27 18.90
N LEU A 312 -11.76 -7.27 19.25
CA LEU A 312 -11.67 -6.03 18.48
C LEU A 312 -11.23 -6.28 17.03
N LEU A 313 -10.14 -7.04 16.85
CA LEU A 313 -9.61 -7.37 15.52
C LEU A 313 -10.63 -8.13 14.69
N LYS A 314 -11.31 -9.13 15.26
CA LYS A 314 -12.34 -9.89 14.56
C LYS A 314 -13.46 -8.98 14.05
N ASN A 315 -14.02 -8.16 14.94
CA ASN A 315 -15.11 -7.27 14.60
C ASN A 315 -14.71 -6.32 13.45
N CYS A 316 -13.50 -5.75 13.49
CA CYS A 316 -13.05 -4.81 12.46
C CYS A 316 -12.60 -5.48 11.16
N LEU A 317 -12.15 -6.75 11.19
CA LEU A 317 -11.85 -7.52 9.98
C LEU A 317 -13.12 -8.00 9.26
N GLU A 318 -14.23 -8.15 9.98
CA GLU A 318 -15.55 -8.45 9.41
C GLU A 318 -16.29 -7.21 8.89
N GLU A 319 -15.82 -5.99 9.21
CA GLU A 319 -16.46 -4.76 8.76
C GLU A 319 -16.38 -4.54 7.25
N ASN A 320 -17.43 -3.92 6.69
CA ASN A 320 -17.49 -3.51 5.28
C ASN A 320 -16.86 -2.13 5.04
N ASN A 321 -16.59 -1.36 6.09
CA ASN A 321 -15.86 -0.10 5.95
C ASN A 321 -14.40 -0.42 5.58
N MET A 322 -13.96 0.08 4.43
CA MET A 322 -12.62 -0.22 3.91
C MET A 322 -11.51 0.38 4.78
N THR A 323 -11.72 1.56 5.35
CA THR A 323 -10.73 2.26 6.16
C THR A 323 -10.45 1.49 7.45
N ILE A 324 -11.52 1.05 8.14
CA ILE A 324 -11.37 0.30 9.39
C ILE A 324 -10.77 -1.09 9.14
N TYR A 325 -11.14 -1.76 8.03
CA TYR A 325 -10.54 -3.03 7.64
C TYR A 325 -9.03 -2.88 7.39
N LEU A 326 -8.62 -1.87 6.61
CA LEU A 326 -7.21 -1.62 6.30
C LEU A 326 -6.39 -1.28 7.55
N LEU A 327 -6.99 -0.60 8.53
CA LEU A 327 -6.34 -0.39 9.82
C LEU A 327 -6.25 -1.70 10.62
N ALA A 328 -7.34 -2.46 10.71
CA ALA A 328 -7.39 -3.72 11.44
C ALA A 328 -6.39 -4.75 10.91
N ILE A 329 -6.25 -4.88 9.58
CA ILE A 329 -5.29 -5.82 8.97
C ILE A 329 -3.84 -5.39 9.24
N GLN A 330 -3.56 -4.09 9.28
CA GLN A 330 -2.24 -3.57 9.67
C GLN A 330 -1.93 -3.87 11.14
N VAL A 331 -2.91 -3.69 12.03
CA VAL A 331 -2.73 -4.01 13.46
C VAL A 331 -2.57 -5.52 13.64
N ALA A 332 -3.33 -6.33 12.90
CA ALA A 332 -3.22 -7.79 12.91
C ALA A 332 -1.81 -8.27 12.51
N GLU A 333 -1.19 -7.65 11.49
CA GLU A 333 0.21 -7.92 11.08
C GLU A 333 1.18 -7.83 12.27
N LYS A 334 1.13 -6.72 13.02
CA LYS A 334 1.99 -6.49 14.19
C LYS A 334 1.61 -7.34 15.39
N PHE A 335 0.30 -7.52 15.62
CA PHE A 335 -0.25 -8.36 16.68
C PHE A 335 0.25 -9.79 16.54
N PHE A 336 0.09 -10.40 15.36
CA PHE A 336 0.52 -11.77 15.10
C PHE A 336 2.03 -11.94 15.19
N HIS A 337 2.81 -10.92 14.83
CA HIS A 337 4.27 -10.98 14.96
C HIS A 337 4.74 -11.23 16.40
N LYS A 338 3.97 -10.77 17.40
CA LYS A 338 4.31 -10.90 18.82
C LYS A 338 3.48 -11.93 19.56
N ALA A 339 2.20 -12.08 19.21
CA ALA A 339 1.22 -12.81 20.01
C ALA A 339 0.86 -14.20 19.48
N LEU A 340 1.35 -14.63 18.31
CA LEU A 340 1.10 -15.98 17.77
C LEU A 340 1.60 -17.13 18.68
N VAL A 341 2.53 -16.84 19.59
CA VAL A 341 3.02 -17.78 20.60
C VAL A 341 1.96 -18.13 21.66
N ALA A 342 0.97 -17.27 21.89
CA ALA A 342 -0.01 -17.43 22.95
C ALA A 342 -1.15 -18.38 22.55
N ASP A 343 -1.54 -19.28 23.46
CA ASP A 343 -2.57 -20.30 23.21
C ASP A 343 -3.93 -19.71 22.85
N VAL A 344 -4.35 -18.65 23.54
CA VAL A 344 -5.61 -17.95 23.27
C VAL A 344 -5.67 -17.40 21.84
N VAL A 345 -4.54 -16.94 21.30
CA VAL A 345 -4.44 -16.45 19.92
C VAL A 345 -4.55 -17.61 18.95
N ARG A 346 -3.80 -18.70 19.19
CA ARG A 346 -3.84 -19.90 18.35
C ARG A 346 -5.24 -20.52 18.29
N ALA A 347 -5.92 -20.59 19.44
CA ALA A 347 -7.30 -21.09 19.53
C ALA A 347 -8.30 -20.20 18.76
N SER A 348 -8.02 -18.90 18.63
CA SER A 348 -8.88 -17.93 17.96
C SER A 348 -8.55 -17.71 16.47
N LEU A 349 -7.49 -18.34 15.95
CA LEU A 349 -6.97 -18.07 14.60
C LEU A 349 -8.03 -18.29 13.51
N GLU A 350 -8.84 -19.35 13.61
CA GLU A 350 -9.86 -19.64 12.60
C GLU A 350 -10.84 -18.47 12.44
N GLY A 351 -11.26 -17.86 13.55
CA GLY A 351 -12.17 -16.72 13.56
C GLY A 351 -11.58 -15.45 12.95
N LEU A 352 -10.25 -15.31 12.92
CA LEU A 352 -9.56 -14.17 12.31
C LEU A 352 -9.14 -14.44 10.87
N VAL A 353 -8.74 -15.68 10.57
CA VAL A 353 -8.29 -16.10 9.23
C VAL A 353 -9.42 -16.06 8.23
N ASN A 354 -10.63 -16.48 8.60
CA ASN A 354 -11.77 -16.51 7.70
C ASN A 354 -12.10 -15.13 7.06
N PRO A 355 -12.30 -14.04 7.82
CA PRO A 355 -12.56 -12.73 7.21
C PRO A 355 -11.39 -12.23 6.33
N MET A 356 -10.14 -12.50 6.72
CA MET A 356 -8.97 -12.17 5.89
C MET A 356 -8.94 -12.95 4.57
N ALA A 357 -9.23 -14.25 4.64
CA ALA A 357 -9.27 -15.14 3.47
C ALA A 357 -10.34 -14.70 2.46
N LEU A 358 -11.55 -14.34 2.93
CA LEU A 358 -12.61 -13.82 2.06
C LEU A 358 -12.16 -12.54 1.32
N ARG A 359 -11.41 -11.69 2.01
CA ARG A 359 -10.91 -10.41 1.48
C ARG A 359 -9.73 -10.56 0.51
N THR A 360 -9.16 -11.77 0.36
CA THR A 360 -8.18 -12.06 -0.71
C THR A 360 -8.78 -12.03 -2.11
N THR A 361 -10.10 -12.00 -2.23
CA THR A 361 -10.83 -11.91 -3.52
C THR A 361 -11.49 -10.56 -3.76
N GLU A 362 -11.31 -9.59 -2.86
CA GLU A 362 -11.96 -8.27 -2.94
C GLU A 362 -11.46 -7.49 -4.18
N THR A 363 -12.24 -6.59 -4.76
CA THR A 363 -11.88 -5.80 -5.95
C THR A 363 -10.70 -4.84 -5.75
N ASN A 364 -10.54 -4.28 -4.55
CA ASN A 364 -9.46 -3.42 -4.11
C ASN A 364 -8.16 -4.23 -3.91
N THR A 365 -7.17 -3.90 -4.75
CA THR A 365 -5.86 -4.55 -4.75
C THR A 365 -5.11 -4.42 -3.41
N ARG A 366 -5.25 -3.28 -2.71
CA ARG A 366 -4.58 -3.03 -1.44
C ARG A 366 -5.11 -3.95 -0.34
N ILE A 367 -6.44 -4.12 -0.26
CA ILE A 367 -7.09 -5.04 0.69
C ILE A 367 -6.63 -6.47 0.44
N ARG A 368 -6.68 -6.94 -0.83
CA ARG A 368 -6.24 -8.29 -1.18
C ARG A 368 -4.79 -8.53 -0.76
N LYS A 369 -3.89 -7.64 -1.18
CA LYS A 369 -2.44 -7.77 -0.92
C LYS A 369 -2.16 -7.85 0.58
N LYS A 370 -2.70 -6.91 1.36
CA LYS A 370 -2.51 -6.90 2.82
C LYS A 370 -3.08 -8.13 3.52
N SER A 371 -4.22 -8.63 3.06
CA SER A 371 -4.82 -9.85 3.61
C SER A 371 -3.95 -11.07 3.32
N VAL A 372 -3.42 -11.20 2.10
CA VAL A 372 -2.49 -12.29 1.72
C VAL A 372 -1.18 -12.20 2.51
N GLU A 373 -0.61 -11.01 2.69
CA GLU A 373 0.62 -10.80 3.48
C GLU A 373 0.47 -11.33 4.91
N VAL A 374 -0.61 -10.97 5.61
CA VAL A 374 -0.86 -11.42 6.99
C VAL A 374 -1.15 -12.92 7.04
N LEU A 375 -1.89 -13.47 6.08
CA LEU A 375 -2.14 -14.92 6.01
C LEU A 375 -0.85 -15.71 5.82
N ASN A 376 0.06 -15.25 4.95
CA ASN A 376 1.36 -15.87 4.77
C ASN A 376 2.21 -15.79 6.05
N GLN A 377 2.20 -14.65 6.75
CA GLN A 377 2.89 -14.51 8.03
C GLN A 377 2.41 -15.55 9.07
N ILE A 378 1.09 -15.76 9.18
CA ILE A 378 0.52 -16.78 10.08
C ILE A 378 0.94 -18.18 9.64
N TRP A 379 0.94 -18.45 8.33
CA TRP A 379 1.34 -19.73 7.78
C TRP A 379 2.81 -20.05 8.06
N ASP A 380 3.71 -19.11 7.79
CA ASP A 380 5.15 -19.26 7.97
C ASP A 380 5.51 -19.50 9.45
N TYR A 381 4.82 -18.84 10.37
CA TYR A 381 4.98 -19.08 11.80
C TYR A 381 4.69 -20.54 12.19
N LYS A 382 3.64 -21.13 11.60
CA LYS A 382 3.27 -22.54 11.83
C LYS A 382 4.37 -23.49 11.35
N GLU A 383 4.99 -23.20 10.20
CA GLU A 383 6.11 -24.01 9.69
C GLU A 383 7.34 -23.91 10.59
N GLN A 384 7.68 -22.70 11.05
CA GLN A 384 8.79 -22.48 11.98
C GLN A 384 8.59 -23.23 13.30
N GLN A 385 7.36 -23.20 13.86
CA GLN A 385 7.05 -23.92 15.09
C GLN A 385 7.21 -25.44 14.91
N GLN A 386 6.71 -26.01 13.81
CA GLN A 386 6.88 -27.43 13.51
C GLN A 386 8.35 -27.85 13.37
N MET A 387 9.21 -26.97 12.85
CA MET A 387 10.65 -27.24 12.78
C MET A 387 11.30 -27.21 14.16
N GLN A 388 10.93 -26.26 15.02
CA GLN A 388 11.43 -26.17 16.39
C GLN A 388 11.02 -27.38 17.23
N ASP A 389 9.77 -27.84 17.10
CA ASP A 389 9.27 -29.03 17.79
C ASP A 389 10.04 -30.29 17.36
N LYS A 390 10.29 -30.47 16.05
CA LYS A 390 11.10 -31.58 15.53
C LYS A 390 12.52 -31.56 16.08
N LEU A 391 13.15 -30.39 16.18
CA LEU A 391 14.48 -30.25 16.78
C LEU A 391 14.49 -30.57 18.28
N HIS A 392 13.42 -30.21 19.01
CA HIS A 392 13.29 -30.52 20.42
C HIS A 392 13.12 -32.02 20.67
N PHE A 393 12.30 -32.70 19.86
CA PHE A 393 12.14 -34.16 19.90
C PHE A 393 13.44 -34.91 19.53
N GLY A 394 14.23 -34.41 18.58
CA GLY A 394 15.54 -34.96 18.25
C GLY A 394 16.50 -34.93 19.45
N LYS A 395 16.57 -33.81 20.15
CA LYS A 395 17.42 -33.66 21.36
C LYS A 395 17.01 -34.62 22.48
N LEU A 396 15.72 -34.82 22.70
CA LEU A 396 15.23 -35.76 23.72
C LEU A 396 15.58 -37.22 23.36
N ARG A 397 15.48 -37.59 22.08
CA ARG A 397 15.87 -38.93 21.60
C ARG A 397 17.37 -39.18 21.75
N ASP A 398 18.20 -38.21 21.39
CA ASP A 398 19.66 -38.33 21.51
C ASP A 398 20.13 -38.35 22.98
N SER A 399 19.41 -37.66 23.87
CA SER A 399 19.64 -37.71 25.32
C SER A 399 19.31 -39.07 25.94
N GLN A 400 18.36 -39.82 25.38
CA GLN A 400 18.02 -41.17 25.83
C GLN A 400 18.97 -42.25 25.27
N LEU A 401 19.57 -42.02 24.10
CA LEU A 401 20.54 -42.96 23.51
C LEU A 401 21.92 -42.85 24.17
N SER A 402 22.27 -41.68 24.70
CA SER A 402 23.56 -41.43 25.36
C SER A 402 23.64 -41.96 26.80
N SER A 403 22.52 -42.33 27.44
CA SER A 403 22.51 -42.88 28.80
C SER A 403 22.67 -44.40 28.90
N ASN A 404 22.66 -45.12 27.78
CA ASN A 404 22.72 -46.60 27.75
C ASN A 404 24.11 -47.20 27.45
N PHE A 405 25.18 -46.40 27.35
CA PHE A 405 26.56 -46.89 27.18
C PHE A 405 27.40 -46.79 28.46
N LYS A 406 26.83 -47.12 29.62
CA LYS A 406 27.65 -47.54 30.75
C LYS A 406 28.08 -48.99 30.50
N THR A 407 29.21 -49.15 29.82
CA THR A 407 29.94 -50.42 29.80
C THR A 407 30.35 -50.75 31.23
N ASP A 408 29.74 -51.77 31.83
CA ASP A 408 30.23 -52.33 33.08
C ASP A 408 31.69 -52.78 32.89
N PRO A 409 32.63 -52.35 33.75
CA PRO A 409 33.98 -52.88 33.74
C PRO A 409 33.91 -54.32 34.25
N ILE A 410 33.90 -55.28 33.33
CA ILE A 410 34.09 -56.70 33.63
C ILE A 410 35.42 -56.85 34.37
N CYS A 411 35.34 -57.45 35.56
CA CYS A 411 36.46 -57.80 36.42
C CYS A 411 37.60 -58.49 35.65
N GLN A 412 38.82 -57.98 35.84
CA GLN A 412 40.06 -58.76 35.69
C GLN A 412 40.48 -59.32 37.05
#